data_AF-A0A942MAE2-F1
#
_entry.id   AF-A0A942MAE2-F1
#
_cell.length_a   1.000
_cell.length_b   1.000
_cell.length_c   1.000
_cell.angle_alpha   90.00
_cell.angle_beta   90.00
_cell.angle_gamma   90.00
#
_symmetry.space_group_name_H-M   'P 1'
#
loop_
_entity.id
_entity.type
_entity.pdbx_description
1 polymer ?
#
loop_
_entity_poly.entity_id
_entity_poly.type
_entity_poly.pdbx_seq_one_letter_code
_entity_poly.pdbx_strand_id
1 'polypeptide(L)' 'MPIIYLKSGGYLECEGYTIKDGCAKTIGATFKETTFPPSGTKQQEAAIPLANILFILPQKIQQ' A
#
# COMPACT_ATOMS: atom_id res chain seq x y z
N MET A 1 4.04 -4.28 9.67
CA MET A 1 3.92 -3.80 8.30
C MET A 1 2.45 -3.77 7.93
N PRO A 2 1.86 -2.57 7.77
CA PRO A 2 0.52 -2.43 7.21
C PRO A 2 0.42 -3.03 5.80
N ILE A 3 -0.78 -3.46 5.43
CA ILE A 3 -1.09 -4.01 4.11
C ILE A 3 -2.20 -3.17 3.48
N ILE A 4 -1.99 -2.69 2.26
CA ILE A 4 -2.99 -1.94 1.49
C ILE A 4 -3.44 -2.80 0.31
N TYR A 5 -4.72 -3.16 0.29
CA TYR A 5 -5.32 -3.92 -0.82
C TYR A 5 -5.83 -2.96 -1.88
N LEU A 6 -5.49 -3.24 -3.14
CA LEU A 6 -5.86 -2.43 -4.29
C LEU A 6 -7.10 -3.02 -4.98
N LYS A 7 -7.95 -2.16 -5.54
CA LYS A 7 -9.12 -2.59 -6.32
C LYS A 7 -8.75 -3.38 -7.58
N SER A 8 -7.51 -3.26 -8.06
CA SER A 8 -6.98 -4.05 -9.16
C SER A 8 -6.71 -5.52 -8.81
N GLY A 9 -6.86 -5.91 -7.54
CA GLY A 9 -6.73 -7.29 -7.07
C GLY A 9 -5.43 -7.61 -6.33
N GLY A 10 -4.37 -6.81 -6.53
CA GLY A 10 -3.12 -6.95 -5.79
C GLY A 10 -3.11 -6.18 -4.46
N TYR A 11 -1.96 -6.21 -3.79
CA TYR A 11 -1.75 -5.48 -2.54
C TYR A 11 -0.33 -4.93 -2.45
N LEU A 12 -0.08 -4.05 -1.49
CA LEU A 12 1.27 -3.64 -1.14
C LEU A 12 1.49 -3.75 0.36
N GLU A 13 2.70 -4.14 0.74
CA GLU A 13 3.20 -4.09 2.11
C GLU A 13 4.04 -2.83 2.26
N CYS A 14 3.86 -2.08 3.34
CA CYS A 14 4.66 -0.89 3.60
C CYS A 14 5.19 -0.88 5.04
N GLU A 15 6.25 -0.11 5.26
CA GLU A 15 6.80 0.14 6.61
C GLU A 15 5.88 1.10 7.38
N GLY A 16 5.32 2.08 6.67
CA GLY A 16 4.36 3.04 7.20
C GLY A 16 3.54 3.71 6.10
N TYR A 17 2.44 4.35 6.49
CA TYR A 17 1.61 5.13 5.59
C TYR A 17 0.96 6.32 6.30
N THR A 18 0.58 7.32 5.53
CA THR A 18 -0.31 8.41 5.95
C THR A 18 -1.38 8.64 4.90
N ILE A 19 -2.52 9.20 5.30
CA ILE A 19 -3.60 9.57 4.38
C ILE A 19 -3.60 11.09 4.27
N LYS A 20 -3.28 11.61 3.09
CA LYS A 20 -3.22 13.05 2.82
C LYS A 20 -3.48 13.32 1.35
N ASP A 21 -4.13 14.44 1.04
CA ASP A 21 -4.38 14.91 -0.33
C ASP A 21 -5.10 13.85 -1.21
N GLY A 22 -6.06 13.13 -0.63
CA GLY A 22 -6.83 12.09 -1.34
C GLY A 22 -6.02 10.83 -1.70
N CYS A 23 -4.83 10.66 -1.14
CA CYS A 23 -3.95 9.53 -1.38
C CYS A 23 -3.48 8.87 -0.07
N ALA A 24 -3.21 7.56 -0.11
CA ALA A 24 -2.35 6.89 0.84
C ALA A 24 -0.90 7.06 0.39
N LYS A 25 -0.11 7.81 1.16
CA LYS A 25 1.33 7.97 0.94
C LYS A 25 2.06 6.97 1.82
N THR A 26 2.80 6.06 1.21
CA THR A 26 3.45 4.93 1.87
C THR A 26 4.96 5.05 1.77
N ILE A 27 5.66 4.57 2.80
CA ILE A 27 7.13 4.44 2.80
C ILE A 27 7.54 2.96 2.82
N GLY A 28 8.62 2.62 2.13
CA GLY A 28 9.13 1.24 2.03
C GLY A 28 8.12 0.28 1.40
N ALA A 29 7.37 0.74 0.39
CA ALA A 29 6.30 -0.01 -0.24
C ALA A 29 6.83 -1.15 -1.12
N THR A 30 6.31 -2.35 -0.94
CA THR A 30 6.58 -3.51 -1.79
C THR A 30 5.28 -4.00 -2.38
N PHE A 31 5.15 -3.91 -3.70
CA PHE A 31 3.95 -4.33 -4.41
C PHE A 31 3.95 -5.84 -4.62
N LYS A 32 2.81 -6.50 -4.37
CA LYS A 32 2.63 -7.94 -4.51
C LYS A 32 1.35 -8.23 -5.27
N GLU A 33 1.39 -9.24 -6.14
CA GLU A 33 0.24 -9.67 -6.93
C GLU A 33 -0.37 -8.54 -7.79
N THR A 34 0.44 -7.55 -8.15
CA THR A 34 0.08 -6.44 -9.03
C THR A 34 0.69 -6.62 -10.42
N THR A 35 -0.08 -6.25 -11.45
CA THR A 35 0.41 -6.20 -12.84
C THR A 35 1.28 -4.97 -13.08
N PHE A 36 0.95 -3.86 -12.41
CA PHE A 36 1.69 -2.60 -12.47
C PHE A 36 1.54 -1.84 -11.13
N PRO A 37 2.64 -1.55 -10.40
CA PRO A 37 4.02 -1.98 -10.64
C PRO A 37 4.18 -3.51 -10.67
N PRO A 38 5.24 -4.07 -11.27
CA PRO A 38 5.49 -5.50 -11.23
C PRO A 38 5.59 -6.00 -9.78
N SER A 39 5.02 -7.17 -9.51
CA SER A 39 5.14 -7.82 -8.20
C SER A 39 6.60 -7.96 -7.77
N GLY A 40 6.89 -7.70 -6.50
CA GLY A 40 8.25 -7.65 -5.94
C GLY A 40 8.96 -6.30 -6.09
N THR A 41 8.36 -5.32 -6.78
CA THR A 41 8.94 -3.97 -6.88
C THR A 41 8.90 -3.30 -5.52
N LYS A 42 10.09 -2.98 -4.98
CA LYS A 42 10.23 -2.14 -3.79
C LYS A 42 10.38 -0.68 -4.22
N GLN A 43 9.54 0.19 -3.67
CA GLN A 43 9.59 1.63 -3.84
C GLN A 43 9.87 2.27 -2.48
N GLN A 44 10.77 3.25 -2.46
CA GLN A 44 11.06 4.00 -1.23
C GLN A 44 9.82 4.77 -0.76
N GLU A 45 9.10 5.37 -1.71
CA GLU A 45 7.82 6.04 -1.50
C GLU A 45 6.84 5.65 -2.60
N ALA A 46 5.56 5.56 -2.25
CA ALA A 46 4.48 5.43 -3.22
C ALA A 46 3.27 6.26 -2.78
N ALA A 47 2.59 6.87 -3.74
CA ALA A 47 1.34 7.59 -3.51
C ALA A 47 0.22 6.88 -4.26
N ILE A 48 -0.69 6.25 -3.51
CA ILE A 48 -1.83 5.51 -4.07
C ILE A 48 -3.10 6.34 -3.88
N PRO A 49 -3.81 6.73 -4.95
CA PRO A 49 -5.10 7.39 -4.82
C PRO A 49 -6.07 6.54 -4.00
N LEU A 50 -6.80 7.15 -3.05
CA LEU A 50 -7.78 6.42 -2.23
C LEU A 50 -8.86 5.73 -3.08
N ALA A 51 -9.16 6.29 -4.27
CA ALA A 51 -10.07 5.70 -5.24
C ALA A 51 -9.64 4.29 -5.71
N ASN A 52 -8.35 3.97 -5.64
CA ASN A 52 -7.77 2.69 -6.05
C ASN A 52 -7.57 1.71 -4.89
N ILE A 53 -7.85 2.12 -3.65
CA ILE A 53 -7.71 1.29 -2.45
C ILE A 53 -9.04 0.62 -2.15
N LEU A 54 -9.00 -0.68 -1.87
CA LEU A 54 -10.15 -1.46 -1.42
C LEU A 54 -10.31 -1.33 0.10
N PHE A 55 -9.25 -1.65 0.85
CA PHE A 55 -9.14 -1.41 2.28
C PHE A 55 -7.67 -1.43 2.73
N ILE A 56 -7.42 -0.93 3.93
CA ILE A 56 -6.11 -0.96 4.58
C ILE A 56 -6.23 -1.83 5.83
N LEU A 57 -5.34 -2.81 5.96
CA LEU A 57 -5.12 -3.53 7.21
C LEU A 57 -4.00 -2.84 7.97
N PRO A 58 -4.32 -2.00 8.97
CA PRO A 58 -3.30 -1.52 9.88
C PRO A 58 -2.68 -2.73 10.59
N GLN A 59 -1.36 -2.71 10.80
CA GLN A 59 -0.74 -3.75 11.60
C GLN A 59 -1.43 -3.78 12.98
N LYS A 60 -1.81 -4.97 13.46
CA LYS A 60 -2.24 -5.12 14.85
C LYS A 60 -1.14 -4.52 15.73
N ILE A 61 -1.48 -3.49 16.50
CA ILE A 61 -0.69 -3.13 17.66
C ILE A 61 -0.73 -4.39 18.53
N GLN A 62 0.39 -5.12 18.64
CA GLN A 62 0.53 -6.09 19.71
C GLN A 62 0.51 -5.27 20.99
N GLN A 63 -0.65 -5.26 21.66
CA GLN A 63 -0.79 -4.77 23.02
C GLN A 63 -0.13 -5.75 23.98
#